data_AF-A0A9P6Q2V7-F1
#
_entry.id   AF-A0A9P6Q2V7-F1
#
_cell.length_a   1.000
_cell.length_b   1.000
_cell.length_c   1.000
_cell.angle_alpha   90.00
_cell.angle_beta   90.00
_cell.angle_gamma   90.00
#
_symmetry.space_group_name_H-M   'P 1'
#
loop_
_entity.id
_entity.type
_entity.pdbx_description
1 polymer ?
#
loop_
_entity_poly.entity_id
_entity_poly.type
_entity_poly.pdbx_seq_one_letter_code
_entity_poly.pdbx_strand_id
1 'polypeptide(L)'
;MLEPPEQQIQVPWPSKNAIPLTITSPPEGVEPTGFALLLGPGAGILTIARRAAQHGHVCARYRAKIPNMGFRVSLCKRVIEYALHPKTGSHAVQGVFLGGHSMGTRVAGTVAADLYNAGPKSTGGAKKATAKKTKSKADSATEGASVEAARGEDIPQDFVRGLVFCSYPLHTPDNTKALRSEILLNIPSPVPTLFISGLSDTMCKPELFNKVFKDMKSSPREVLQIQGADHGLGFGSAKGVAGKKEALAESIADWIIAFMDEHAEGAKKRADEEGEGQSLPSTTKGKATKSKASAKEGVAIKKKVEIKKAEAAGEWNVSVSTIV
;
A
#
# COMPACT_ATOMS: atom_id res chain seq x y z
N MET A 1 -22.51 4.85 7.88
CA MET A 1 -21.85 4.16 6.75
C MET A 1 -22.11 2.68 6.87
N LEU A 2 -22.17 1.95 5.75
CA LEU A 2 -22.35 0.50 5.75
C LEU A 2 -21.12 -0.18 6.37
N GLU A 3 -21.33 -1.22 7.15
CA GLU A 3 -20.26 -1.99 7.77
C GLU A 3 -19.64 -2.92 6.71
N PRO A 4 -18.33 -2.80 6.41
CA PRO A 4 -17.70 -3.64 5.40
C PRO A 4 -17.55 -5.10 5.87
N PRO A 5 -17.83 -6.09 5.01
CA PRO A 5 -17.61 -7.49 5.33
C PRO A 5 -16.11 -7.78 5.51
N GLU A 6 -15.79 -8.60 6.52
CA GLU A 6 -14.44 -9.09 6.77
C GLU A 6 -14.37 -10.61 6.59
N GLN A 7 -13.40 -11.06 5.80
CA GLN A 7 -13.10 -12.47 5.59
C GLN A 7 -11.68 -12.78 6.04
N GLN A 8 -11.52 -13.83 6.85
CA GLN A 8 -10.20 -14.38 7.16
C GLN A 8 -9.90 -15.55 6.22
N ILE A 9 -8.77 -15.48 5.53
CA ILE A 9 -8.28 -16.54 4.65
C ILE A 9 -6.86 -16.98 5.03
N GLN A 10 -6.51 -18.20 4.64
CA GLN A 10 -5.19 -18.77 4.83
C GLN A 10 -4.48 -18.85 3.48
N VAL A 11 -3.47 -18.01 3.28
CA VAL A 11 -2.68 -18.03 2.04
C VAL A 11 -1.68 -19.20 2.12
N PRO A 12 -1.72 -20.15 1.18
CA PRO A 12 -0.80 -21.28 1.17
C PRO A 12 0.66 -20.83 1.07
N TRP A 13 1.50 -21.39 1.91
CA TRP A 13 2.94 -21.14 1.96
C TRP A 13 3.69 -22.47 1.97
N PRO A 14 4.90 -22.58 1.36
CA PRO A 14 5.61 -23.87 1.29
C PRO A 14 6.02 -24.47 2.64
N SER A 15 6.05 -23.69 3.72
CA SER A 15 6.24 -24.23 5.07
C SER A 15 4.90 -24.61 5.69
N LYS A 16 4.91 -25.35 6.81
CA LYS A 16 3.68 -25.85 7.46
C LYS A 16 2.67 -24.76 7.87
N ASN A 17 3.08 -23.50 7.98
CA ASN A 17 2.23 -22.41 8.45
C ASN A 17 1.78 -21.52 7.29
N ALA A 18 0.48 -21.55 6.99
CA ALA A 18 -0.16 -20.61 6.08
C ALA A 18 -0.06 -19.17 6.59
N ILE A 19 -0.18 -18.20 5.67
CA ILE A 19 -0.17 -16.78 6.00
C ILE A 19 -1.60 -16.35 6.33
N PRO A 20 -1.90 -15.95 7.58
CA PRO A 20 -3.22 -15.42 7.91
C PRO A 20 -3.39 -14.06 7.25
N LEU A 21 -4.45 -13.94 6.46
CA LEU A 21 -4.84 -12.74 5.75
C LEU A 21 -6.27 -12.37 6.11
N THR A 22 -6.50 -11.12 6.47
CA THR A 22 -7.85 -10.56 6.61
C THR A 22 -8.12 -9.67 5.40
N ILE A 23 -9.23 -9.94 4.72
CA ILE A 23 -9.73 -9.13 3.61
C ILE A 23 -10.97 -8.39 4.08
N THR A 24 -10.97 -7.09 3.88
CA THR A 24 -12.15 -6.23 4.05
C THR A 24 -12.57 -5.78 2.67
N SER A 25 -13.73 -6.25 2.22
CA SER A 25 -14.24 -5.97 0.88
C SER A 25 -15.24 -4.81 0.93
N PRO A 26 -15.47 -4.10 -0.20
CA PRO A 26 -16.53 -3.12 -0.28
C PRO A 26 -17.88 -3.70 0.16
N PRO A 27 -18.68 -2.97 0.95
CA PRO A 27 -20.01 -3.43 1.34
C PRO A 27 -20.96 -3.46 0.14
N GLU A 28 -22.03 -4.23 0.25
CA GLU A 28 -23.07 -4.31 -0.78
C GLU A 28 -23.61 -2.90 -1.10
N GLY A 29 -23.75 -2.58 -2.39
CA GLY A 29 -24.16 -1.26 -2.87
C GLY A 29 -23.03 -0.23 -3.01
N VAL A 30 -21.78 -0.58 -2.70
CA VAL A 30 -20.59 0.24 -3.01
C VAL A 30 -19.85 -0.36 -4.20
N GLU A 31 -19.74 0.41 -5.28
CA GLU A 31 -19.02 0.01 -6.49
C GLU A 31 -17.51 -0.17 -6.22
N PRO A 32 -16.93 -1.34 -6.54
CA PRO A 32 -15.50 -1.55 -6.41
C PRO A 32 -14.68 -0.64 -7.34
N THR A 33 -13.63 -0.01 -6.82
CA THR A 33 -12.74 0.84 -7.62
C THR A 33 -11.88 0.04 -8.59
N GLY A 34 -11.69 -1.26 -8.30
CA GLY A 34 -10.76 -2.14 -8.95
C GLY A 34 -9.34 -2.09 -8.37
N PHE A 35 -9.11 -1.37 -7.27
CA PHE A 35 -7.81 -1.27 -6.61
C PHE A 35 -7.86 -1.77 -5.16
N ALA A 36 -6.70 -2.17 -4.63
CA ALA A 36 -6.57 -2.63 -3.25
C ALA A 36 -5.54 -1.86 -2.44
N LEU A 37 -5.74 -1.80 -1.12
CA LEU A 37 -4.75 -1.40 -0.13
C LEU A 37 -4.25 -2.65 0.62
N LEU A 38 -2.98 -3.01 0.44
CA LEU A 38 -2.33 -4.11 1.16
C LEU A 38 -1.50 -3.56 2.32
N LEU A 39 -1.94 -3.81 3.55
CA LEU A 39 -1.28 -3.39 4.78
C LEU A 39 -0.44 -4.53 5.36
N GLY A 40 0.87 -4.29 5.44
CA GLY A 40 1.82 -5.19 6.07
C GLY A 40 1.79 -5.16 7.60
N PRO A 41 2.71 -5.93 8.24
CA PRO A 41 2.81 -5.99 9.69
C PRO A 41 2.98 -4.60 10.32
N GLY A 42 2.17 -4.31 11.33
CA GLY A 42 2.19 -3.03 12.06
C GLY A 42 1.31 -1.93 11.47
N ALA A 43 0.87 -2.06 10.20
CA ALA A 43 0.06 -1.02 9.53
C ALA A 43 -1.46 -1.26 9.58
N GLY A 44 -1.88 -2.47 9.97
CA GLY A 44 -3.27 -2.92 9.90
C GLY A 44 -4.21 -2.31 10.94
N ILE A 45 -4.38 -0.98 10.90
CA ILE A 45 -5.41 -0.27 11.66
C ILE A 45 -6.77 -0.58 11.01
N LEU A 46 -7.68 -1.14 11.81
CA LEU A 46 -9.01 -1.57 11.35
C LEU A 46 -9.81 -0.44 10.72
N THR A 47 -9.75 0.75 11.33
CA THR A 47 -10.42 1.97 10.86
C THR A 47 -10.01 2.32 9.41
N ILE A 48 -8.71 2.29 9.10
CA ILE A 48 -8.20 2.57 7.75
C ILE A 48 -8.78 1.58 6.75
N ALA A 49 -8.78 0.29 7.09
CA ALA A 49 -9.26 -0.73 6.19
C ALA A 49 -10.76 -0.66 5.93
N ARG A 50 -11.56 -0.42 6.97
CA ARG A 50 -13.01 -0.26 6.84
C ARG A 50 -13.34 0.98 6.00
N ARG A 51 -12.66 2.08 6.25
CA ARG A 51 -12.85 3.32 5.50
C ARG A 51 -12.47 3.14 4.02
N ALA A 52 -11.35 2.48 3.73
CA ALA A 52 -10.94 2.16 2.36
C ALA A 52 -12.01 1.32 1.63
N ALA A 53 -12.57 0.30 2.30
CA ALA A 53 -13.64 -0.53 1.77
C ALA A 53 -14.96 0.24 1.56
N GLN A 54 -15.31 1.15 2.45
CA GLN A 54 -16.47 2.04 2.28
C GLN A 54 -16.35 2.96 1.05
N HIS A 55 -15.13 3.19 0.56
CA HIS A 55 -14.83 3.93 -0.66
C HIS A 55 -14.55 3.02 -1.88
N GLY A 56 -14.88 1.73 -1.77
CA GLY A 56 -14.80 0.80 -2.90
C GLY A 56 -13.45 0.10 -3.09
N HIS A 57 -12.46 0.35 -2.22
CA HIS A 57 -11.15 -0.31 -2.29
C HIS A 57 -11.13 -1.61 -1.48
N VAL A 58 -10.60 -2.69 -2.04
CA VAL A 58 -10.35 -3.91 -1.25
C VAL A 58 -9.20 -3.64 -0.27
N CYS A 59 -9.36 -3.92 1.02
CA CYS A 59 -8.25 -3.84 1.97
C CYS A 59 -7.80 -5.22 2.44
N ALA A 60 -6.54 -5.55 2.20
CA ALA A 60 -5.91 -6.79 2.63
C ALA A 60 -4.92 -6.50 3.77
N ARG A 61 -5.02 -7.23 4.88
CA ARG A 61 -4.14 -7.08 6.06
C ARG A 61 -3.55 -8.43 6.44
N TYR A 62 -2.22 -8.53 6.43
CA TYR A 62 -1.54 -9.75 6.84
C TYR A 62 -0.57 -9.50 8.00
N ARG A 63 -0.26 -10.57 8.74
CA ARG A 63 0.74 -10.52 9.83
C ARG A 63 1.91 -11.43 9.51
N ALA A 64 3.13 -10.95 9.79
CA ALA A 64 4.36 -11.72 9.69
C ALA A 64 5.16 -11.56 10.99
N LYS A 65 5.31 -12.65 11.75
CA LYS A 65 6.04 -12.69 13.03
C LYS A 65 7.50 -13.13 12.87
N ILE A 66 8.16 -12.78 11.75
CA ILE A 66 9.51 -13.29 11.41
C ILE A 66 10.48 -12.13 11.28
N PRO A 67 11.70 -12.20 11.83
CA PRO A 67 12.65 -11.07 11.81
C PRO A 67 13.30 -10.83 10.43
N ASN A 68 13.37 -11.85 9.57
CA ASN A 68 14.06 -11.77 8.28
C ASN A 68 13.29 -10.92 7.25
N MET A 69 13.97 -9.91 6.68
CA MET A 69 13.36 -9.00 5.70
C MET A 69 13.02 -9.68 4.37
N GLY A 70 13.93 -10.47 3.81
CA GLY A 70 13.70 -11.20 2.56
C GLY A 70 12.49 -12.12 2.65
N PHE A 71 12.33 -12.80 3.80
CA PHE A 71 11.15 -13.61 4.07
C PHE A 71 9.86 -12.77 4.08
N ARG A 72 9.85 -11.59 4.73
CA ARG A 72 8.68 -10.70 4.74
C ARG A 72 8.30 -10.19 3.35
N VAL A 73 9.30 -9.91 2.51
CA VAL A 73 9.10 -9.53 1.11
C VAL A 73 8.45 -10.68 0.35
N SER A 74 8.95 -11.90 0.50
CA SER A 74 8.35 -13.08 -0.16
C SER A 74 6.93 -13.38 0.33
N LEU A 75 6.63 -13.17 1.62
CA LEU A 75 5.26 -13.26 2.13
C LEU A 75 4.34 -12.22 1.50
N CYS A 76 4.80 -10.97 1.37
CA CYS A 76 4.02 -9.90 0.75
C CYS A 76 3.71 -10.24 -0.72
N LYS A 77 4.73 -10.65 -1.49
CA LYS A 77 4.55 -11.09 -2.88
C LYS A 77 3.57 -12.26 -2.97
N ARG A 78 3.67 -13.24 -2.07
CA ARG A 78 2.74 -14.36 -2.03
C ARG A 78 1.29 -13.95 -1.76
N VAL A 79 1.09 -12.99 -0.85
CA VAL A 79 -0.25 -12.43 -0.60
C VAL A 79 -0.78 -11.75 -1.85
N ILE A 80 0.06 -11.00 -2.57
CA ILE A 80 -0.31 -10.38 -3.85
C ILE A 80 -0.70 -11.46 -4.87
N GLU A 81 0.17 -12.45 -5.12
CA GLU A 81 -0.06 -13.54 -6.07
C GLU A 81 -1.36 -14.31 -5.79
N TYR A 82 -1.60 -14.66 -4.53
CA TYR A 82 -2.72 -15.52 -4.17
C TYR A 82 -4.04 -14.76 -4.07
N ALA A 83 -4.03 -13.57 -3.47
CA ALA A 83 -5.24 -12.83 -3.16
C ALA A 83 -5.55 -11.73 -4.17
N LEU A 84 -4.55 -10.94 -4.59
CA LEU A 84 -4.81 -9.67 -5.29
C LEU A 84 -4.47 -9.70 -6.78
N HIS A 85 -3.75 -10.72 -7.26
CA HIS A 85 -3.27 -10.81 -8.63
C HIS A 85 -4.41 -10.59 -9.64
N PRO A 86 -4.22 -9.79 -10.71
CA PRO A 86 -5.32 -9.32 -11.57
C PRO A 86 -6.04 -10.43 -12.32
N LYS A 87 -5.35 -11.54 -12.59
CA LYS A 87 -5.90 -12.67 -13.35
C LYS A 87 -6.21 -13.89 -12.52
N THR A 88 -5.49 -14.05 -11.41
CA THR A 88 -5.47 -15.30 -10.65
C THR A 88 -5.73 -15.09 -9.17
N GLY A 89 -5.87 -13.84 -8.69
CA GLY A 89 -6.15 -13.55 -7.30
C GLY A 89 -7.57 -13.99 -6.92
N SER A 90 -7.76 -14.48 -5.68
CA SER A 90 -9.10 -14.74 -5.16
C SER A 90 -9.97 -13.48 -5.05
N HIS A 91 -9.32 -12.31 -4.96
CA HIS A 91 -9.88 -10.96 -4.91
C HIS A 91 -9.13 -10.09 -5.91
N ALA A 92 -9.17 -10.50 -7.18
CA ALA A 92 -8.43 -9.87 -8.25
C ALA A 92 -8.69 -8.35 -8.33
N VAL A 93 -7.61 -7.58 -8.44
CA VAL A 93 -7.64 -6.12 -8.62
C VAL A 93 -6.70 -5.71 -9.74
N GLN A 94 -6.91 -4.53 -10.31
CA GLN A 94 -6.12 -3.96 -11.41
C GLN A 94 -4.77 -3.39 -10.92
N GLY A 95 -4.65 -3.14 -9.62
CA GLY A 95 -3.44 -2.64 -8.99
C GLY A 95 -3.56 -2.57 -7.48
N VAL A 96 -2.42 -2.42 -6.83
CA VAL A 96 -2.33 -2.40 -5.37
C VAL A 96 -1.51 -1.21 -4.86
N PHE A 97 -1.99 -0.62 -3.77
CA PHE A 97 -1.23 0.30 -2.94
C PHE A 97 -0.64 -0.48 -1.76
N LEU A 98 0.66 -0.37 -1.55
CA LEU A 98 1.34 -1.09 -0.48
C LEU A 98 1.57 -0.17 0.72
N GLY A 99 0.98 -0.53 1.85
CA GLY A 99 1.06 0.22 3.09
C GLY A 99 1.88 -0.48 4.17
N GLY A 100 2.61 0.31 4.95
CA GLY A 100 3.44 -0.18 6.04
C GLY A 100 3.53 0.83 7.18
N HIS A 101 3.77 0.34 8.40
CA HIS A 101 4.06 1.17 9.56
C HIS A 101 5.44 0.79 10.07
N SER A 102 6.28 1.78 10.34
CA SER A 102 7.61 1.57 10.87
C SER A 102 8.38 0.58 9.97
N MET A 103 8.90 -0.52 10.50
CA MET A 103 9.60 -1.54 9.71
C MET A 103 8.76 -2.20 8.60
N GLY A 104 7.43 -2.12 8.66
CA GLY A 104 6.54 -2.62 7.61
C GLY A 104 6.68 -1.85 6.29
N THR A 105 7.06 -0.57 6.32
CA THR A 105 7.27 0.26 5.11
C THR A 105 8.39 -0.29 4.24
N ARG A 106 9.44 -0.84 4.85
CA ARG A 106 10.57 -1.43 4.12
C ARG A 106 10.12 -2.59 3.25
N VAL A 107 9.15 -3.38 3.71
CA VAL A 107 8.58 -4.48 2.92
C VAL A 107 7.87 -3.92 1.70
N ALA A 108 6.97 -2.95 1.90
CA ALA A 108 6.22 -2.30 0.84
C ALA A 108 7.14 -1.66 -0.22
N GLY A 109 8.12 -0.86 0.20
CA GLY A 109 9.11 -0.26 -0.71
C GLY A 109 9.96 -1.29 -1.43
N THR A 110 10.40 -2.36 -0.75
CA THR A 110 11.21 -3.41 -1.39
C THR A 110 10.41 -4.17 -2.44
N VAL A 111 9.15 -4.51 -2.17
CA VAL A 111 8.30 -5.16 -3.17
C VAL A 111 8.11 -4.26 -4.39
N ALA A 112 7.84 -2.97 -4.20
CA ALA A 112 7.68 -2.02 -5.30
C ALA A 112 8.96 -1.92 -6.15
N ALA A 113 10.12 -1.76 -5.51
CA ALA A 113 11.41 -1.70 -6.20
C ALA A 113 11.73 -3.01 -6.93
N ASP A 114 11.51 -4.17 -6.30
CA ASP A 114 11.75 -5.48 -6.89
C ASP A 114 10.90 -5.71 -8.14
N LEU A 115 9.60 -5.41 -8.06
CA LEU A 115 8.68 -5.60 -9.19
C LEU A 115 9.04 -4.69 -10.34
N TYR A 116 9.34 -3.42 -10.06
CA TYR A 116 9.76 -2.48 -11.09
C TYR A 116 11.07 -2.87 -11.76
N ASN A 117 12.06 -3.34 -11.00
CA ASN A 117 13.38 -3.70 -11.52
C ASN A 117 13.40 -5.07 -12.23
N ALA A 118 12.41 -5.94 -12.00
CA ALA A 118 12.34 -7.25 -12.66
C ALA A 118 12.13 -7.14 -14.18
N GLY A 119 11.58 -6.02 -14.67
CA GLY A 119 11.26 -5.79 -16.08
C GLY A 119 10.22 -6.78 -16.65
N PRO A 120 9.75 -6.58 -17.89
CA PRO A 120 8.98 -7.61 -18.57
C PRO A 120 9.92 -8.77 -18.87
N LYS A 121 9.78 -9.88 -18.15
CA LYS A 121 10.47 -11.11 -18.51
C LYS A 121 9.96 -11.53 -19.89
N SER A 122 10.81 -11.44 -20.91
CA SER A 122 10.58 -12.17 -22.16
C SER A 122 10.34 -13.63 -21.78
N THR A 123 9.19 -14.18 -22.17
CA THR A 123 8.88 -15.60 -22.04
C THR A 123 9.96 -16.42 -22.75
N GLY A 124 10.99 -16.83 -22.04
CA GLY A 124 12.15 -17.46 -22.65
C GLY A 124 13.26 -17.80 -21.67
N GLY A 125 13.31 -19.07 -21.26
CA GLY A 125 14.53 -19.69 -20.76
C GLY A 125 14.65 -19.75 -19.24
N ALA A 126 14.18 -20.86 -18.66
CA ALA A 126 14.61 -21.29 -17.33
C ALA A 126 16.15 -21.45 -17.31
N LYS A 127 16.88 -20.48 -16.75
CA LYS A 127 18.27 -20.71 -16.34
C LYS A 127 18.27 -21.53 -15.05
N LYS A 128 18.51 -22.83 -15.22
CA LYS A 128 18.84 -23.80 -14.17
C LYS A 128 20.05 -23.28 -13.39
N ALA A 129 19.85 -22.82 -12.16
CA ALA A 129 20.94 -22.63 -11.22
C ALA A 129 21.38 -24.01 -10.70
N THR A 130 22.61 -24.40 -11.04
CA THR A 130 23.27 -25.62 -10.58
C THR A 130 23.65 -25.48 -9.11
N ALA A 131 22.82 -26.01 -8.21
CA ALA A 131 23.16 -26.16 -6.80
C ALA A 131 23.85 -27.52 -6.57
N LYS A 132 25.06 -27.42 -6.02
CA LYS A 132 26.01 -28.48 -5.68
C LYS A 132 25.42 -29.46 -4.66
N LYS A 133 25.61 -30.75 -4.94
CA LYS A 133 25.16 -31.93 -4.17
C LYS A 133 25.89 -32.02 -2.82
N THR A 134 25.17 -31.93 -1.71
CA THR A 134 25.61 -32.51 -0.42
C THR A 134 24.53 -33.46 0.07
N LYS A 135 24.97 -34.68 0.35
CA LYS A 135 24.19 -35.90 0.58
C LYS A 135 23.94 -36.06 2.08
N SER A 136 22.68 -36.17 2.50
CA SER A 136 22.32 -36.88 3.74
C SER A 136 20.96 -37.55 3.58
N LYS A 137 20.82 -38.64 4.32
CA LYS A 137 20.05 -39.86 4.07
C LYS A 137 18.56 -39.72 4.38
N ALA A 138 17.77 -40.61 3.76
CA ALA A 138 16.33 -40.71 3.81
C ALA A 138 15.77 -41.14 5.19
N ASP A 139 14.50 -40.82 5.43
CA ASP A 139 13.47 -41.82 5.72
C ASP A 139 12.08 -41.32 5.30
N SER A 140 11.24 -42.28 4.95
CA SER A 140 10.08 -42.25 4.06
C SER A 140 8.73 -42.24 4.78
N ALA A 141 7.72 -41.61 4.16
CA ALA A 141 6.33 -42.11 3.91
C ALA A 141 5.36 -40.90 3.80
N THR A 142 4.78 -40.61 2.62
CA THR A 142 3.41 -41.00 2.13
C THR A 142 2.31 -40.46 3.07
N GLU A 143 1.29 -39.68 2.71
CA GLU A 143 0.54 -39.45 1.47
C GLU A 143 -0.42 -38.25 1.69
N GLY A 144 -0.88 -37.59 0.62
CA GLY A 144 -2.21 -36.98 0.57
C GLY A 144 -2.44 -35.60 1.22
N ALA A 145 -2.02 -34.53 0.55
CA ALA A 145 -2.79 -33.28 0.51
C ALA A 145 -2.38 -32.53 -0.75
N SER A 146 -3.32 -32.42 -1.69
CA SER A 146 -3.24 -31.61 -2.90
C SER A 146 -2.87 -30.18 -2.55
N VAL A 147 -1.58 -29.86 -2.67
CA VAL A 147 -1.09 -28.48 -2.72
C VAL A 147 -1.60 -27.94 -4.04
N GLU A 148 -2.67 -27.15 -4.02
CA GLU A 148 -3.01 -26.33 -5.18
C GLU A 148 -1.75 -25.55 -5.58
N ALA A 149 -1.26 -25.91 -6.77
CA ALA A 149 -0.05 -25.38 -7.34
C ALA A 149 -0.07 -23.85 -7.32
N ALA A 150 1.10 -23.26 -7.13
CA ALA A 150 1.31 -21.84 -7.36
C ALA A 150 0.59 -21.42 -8.65
N ARG A 151 -0.36 -20.49 -8.52
CA ARG A 151 -0.97 -19.78 -9.65
C ARG A 151 0.17 -19.02 -10.34
N GLY A 152 0.80 -19.70 -11.30
CA GLY A 152 2.14 -19.40 -11.82
C GLY A 152 2.19 -18.23 -12.80
N GLU A 153 1.56 -17.11 -12.45
CA GLU A 153 1.71 -15.86 -13.18
C GLU A 153 2.58 -14.88 -12.38
N ASP A 154 3.52 -14.24 -13.08
CA ASP A 154 4.35 -13.18 -12.51
C ASP A 154 3.47 -11.95 -12.21
N ILE A 155 3.67 -11.33 -11.05
CA ILE A 155 3.03 -10.05 -10.71
C ILE A 155 3.45 -9.00 -11.76
N PRO A 156 2.53 -8.26 -12.39
CA PRO A 156 2.87 -7.24 -13.38
C PRO A 156 3.82 -6.18 -12.81
N GLN A 157 4.76 -5.71 -13.64
CA GLN A 157 5.80 -4.75 -13.23
C GLN A 157 5.20 -3.44 -12.67
N ASP A 158 4.11 -2.99 -13.25
CA ASP A 158 3.41 -1.75 -12.92
C ASP A 158 2.30 -1.96 -11.86
N PHE A 159 2.12 -3.18 -11.36
CA PHE A 159 0.98 -3.55 -10.50
C PHE A 159 0.90 -2.74 -9.19
N VAL A 160 2.04 -2.30 -8.67
CA VAL A 160 2.10 -1.41 -7.51
C VAL A 160 1.84 0.03 -7.94
N ARG A 161 0.68 0.56 -7.57
CA ARG A 161 0.20 1.89 -7.97
C ARG A 161 0.60 3.02 -7.02
N GLY A 162 1.08 2.68 -5.82
CA GLY A 162 1.60 3.64 -4.86
C GLY A 162 1.99 3.02 -3.52
N LEU A 163 2.62 3.82 -2.68
CA LEU A 163 3.15 3.45 -1.37
C LEU A 163 2.55 4.34 -0.28
N VAL A 164 2.20 3.74 0.85
CA VAL A 164 1.71 4.44 2.04
C VAL A 164 2.63 4.12 3.21
N PHE A 165 3.44 5.09 3.63
CA PHE A 165 4.46 4.91 4.66
C PHE A 165 4.12 5.66 5.94
N CYS A 166 3.79 4.92 6.98
CA CYS A 166 3.58 5.47 8.32
C CYS A 166 4.87 5.39 9.15
N SER A 167 5.27 6.51 9.74
CA SER A 167 6.36 6.60 10.73
C SER A 167 7.70 6.04 10.22
N TYR A 168 8.19 6.55 9.08
CA TYR A 168 9.40 6.08 8.39
C TYR A 168 10.06 7.22 7.59
N PRO A 169 11.42 7.33 7.49
CA PRO A 169 12.47 6.37 7.83
C PRO A 169 12.75 6.23 9.34
N LEU A 170 13.44 5.16 9.72
CA LEU A 170 13.64 4.79 11.12
C LEU A 170 15.08 4.79 11.56
N HIS A 171 15.32 5.25 12.79
CA HIS A 171 16.53 4.96 13.54
C HIS A 171 16.14 4.38 14.91
N THR A 172 17.10 3.79 15.63
CA THR A 172 16.86 3.44 17.04
C THR A 172 16.94 4.71 17.89
N PRO A 173 16.22 4.79 19.02
CA PRO A 173 16.21 6.01 19.86
C PRO A 173 17.61 6.52 20.23
N ASP A 174 18.55 5.59 20.41
CA ASP A 174 19.93 5.72 20.84
C ASP A 174 20.96 5.89 19.72
N ASN A 175 20.58 5.64 18.45
CA ASN A 175 21.52 5.73 17.32
C ASN A 175 20.88 6.32 16.05
N THR A 176 20.90 7.65 15.96
CA THR A 176 20.44 8.39 14.79
C THR A 176 21.32 8.22 13.54
N LYS A 177 22.54 7.68 13.67
CA LYS A 177 23.44 7.43 12.54
C LYS A 177 23.05 6.17 11.76
N ALA A 178 22.40 5.21 12.40
CA ALA A 178 21.89 3.99 11.77
C ALA A 178 20.48 4.19 11.18
N LEU A 179 20.31 5.23 10.36
CA LEU A 179 19.03 5.55 9.73
C LEU A 179 18.72 4.55 8.61
N ARG A 180 17.70 3.74 8.80
CA ARG A 180 17.19 2.77 7.83
C ARG A 180 16.43 3.52 6.75
N SER A 181 17.12 3.99 5.73
CA SER A 181 16.59 4.86 4.67
C SER A 181 16.88 4.35 3.26
N GLU A 182 17.70 3.31 3.12
CA GLU A 182 18.23 2.83 1.85
C GLU A 182 17.11 2.48 0.87
N ILE A 183 16.01 1.89 1.39
CA ILE A 183 14.88 1.54 0.54
C ILE A 183 14.19 2.77 -0.05
N LEU A 184 14.16 3.91 0.64
CA LEU A 184 13.54 5.13 0.12
C LEU A 184 14.25 5.63 -1.14
N LEU A 185 15.58 5.50 -1.17
CA LEU A 185 16.42 5.90 -2.30
C LEU A 185 16.28 4.95 -3.50
N ASN A 186 15.79 3.73 -3.27
CA ASN A 186 15.60 2.69 -4.27
C ASN A 186 14.16 2.62 -4.81
N ILE A 187 13.23 3.42 -4.28
CA ILE A 187 11.87 3.47 -4.83
C ILE A 187 11.93 4.08 -6.23
N PRO A 188 11.36 3.40 -7.25
CA PRO A 188 11.36 3.90 -8.62
C PRO A 188 10.69 5.26 -8.75
N SER A 189 11.16 6.06 -9.70
CA SER A 189 10.61 7.39 -9.96
C SER A 189 9.10 7.42 -10.21
N PRO A 190 8.49 6.52 -10.99
CA PRO A 190 7.06 6.61 -11.29
C PRO A 190 6.14 6.10 -10.17
N VAL A 191 6.67 5.68 -9.01
CA VAL A 191 5.86 5.13 -7.92
C VAL A 191 5.46 6.25 -6.95
N PRO A 192 4.17 6.66 -6.90
CA PRO A 192 3.70 7.66 -5.96
C PRO A 192 3.91 7.21 -4.52
N THR A 193 4.29 8.13 -3.63
CA THR A 193 4.55 7.78 -2.21
C THR A 193 3.92 8.78 -1.26
N LEU A 194 2.98 8.33 -0.44
CA LEU A 194 2.42 9.08 0.68
C LEU A 194 3.17 8.73 1.97
N PHE A 195 3.67 9.73 2.67
CA PHE A 195 4.24 9.62 4.01
C PHE A 195 3.26 10.14 5.05
N ILE A 196 3.17 9.46 6.19
CA ILE A 196 2.35 9.84 7.32
C ILE A 196 3.25 9.84 8.55
N SER A 197 3.51 11.04 9.09
CA SER A 197 4.55 11.23 10.10
C SER A 197 4.04 12.05 11.28
N GLY A 198 4.32 11.58 12.49
CA GLY A 198 4.05 12.31 13.71
C GLY A 198 5.19 13.26 14.07
N LEU A 199 4.89 14.51 14.40
CA LEU A 199 5.93 15.50 14.76
C LEU A 199 6.55 15.26 16.16
N SER A 200 5.95 14.38 16.97
CA SER A 200 6.52 13.91 18.24
C SER A 200 7.18 12.52 18.12
N ASP A 201 7.39 12.01 16.90
CA ASP A 201 8.04 10.72 16.67
C ASP A 201 9.55 10.79 16.96
N THR A 202 9.98 10.11 18.02
CA THR A 202 11.38 10.06 18.44
C THR A 202 12.25 9.10 17.63
N MET A 203 11.65 8.23 16.81
CA MET A 203 12.30 7.25 15.93
C MET A 203 12.31 7.66 14.45
N CYS A 204 11.46 8.61 14.05
CA CYS A 204 11.39 9.20 12.71
C CYS A 204 11.52 10.73 12.81
N LYS A 205 12.69 11.23 13.22
CA LYS A 205 12.91 12.67 13.42
C LYS A 205 12.71 13.47 12.13
N PRO A 206 11.96 14.59 12.14
CA PRO A 206 11.71 15.42 10.96
C PRO A 206 12.97 15.86 10.22
N GLU A 207 14.06 16.17 10.93
CA GLU A 207 15.31 16.63 10.32
C GLU A 207 16.01 15.51 9.52
N LEU A 208 15.89 14.26 9.98
CA LEU A 208 16.43 13.10 9.29
C LEU A 208 15.55 12.70 8.11
N PHE A 209 14.22 12.74 8.30
CA PHE A 209 13.24 12.55 7.24
C PHE A 209 13.50 13.53 6.09
N ASN A 210 13.60 14.83 6.38
CA ASN A 210 13.77 15.88 5.38
C ASN A 210 15.06 15.74 4.56
N LYS A 211 16.13 15.19 5.14
CA LYS A 211 17.37 14.90 4.40
C LYS A 211 17.13 13.80 3.36
N VAL A 212 16.60 12.67 3.79
CA VAL A 212 16.32 11.54 2.89
C VAL A 212 15.27 11.90 1.84
N PHE A 213 14.24 12.65 2.22
CA PHE A 213 13.18 13.08 1.32
C PHE A 213 13.73 13.89 0.14
N LYS A 214 14.76 14.71 0.33
CA LYS A 214 15.40 15.45 -0.79
C LYS A 214 16.11 14.55 -1.79
N ASP A 215 16.68 13.45 -1.32
CA ASP A 215 17.52 12.55 -2.13
C ASP A 215 16.70 11.44 -2.83
N MET A 216 15.43 11.28 -2.45
CA MET A 216 14.53 10.31 -3.06
C MET A 216 14.19 10.65 -4.52
N LYS A 217 14.02 9.61 -5.33
CA LYS A 217 13.68 9.72 -6.76
C LYS A 217 12.20 9.53 -7.06
N SER A 218 11.46 8.89 -6.15
CA SER A 218 10.03 8.61 -6.33
C SER A 218 9.23 9.89 -6.49
N SER A 219 8.21 9.86 -7.33
CA SER A 219 7.37 11.00 -7.67
C SER A 219 6.00 10.53 -8.21
N PRO A 220 4.89 11.21 -7.86
CA PRO A 220 4.81 12.29 -6.87
C PRO A 220 5.03 11.79 -5.43
N ARG A 221 5.34 12.72 -4.52
CA ARG A 221 5.47 12.43 -3.09
C ARG A 221 4.61 13.39 -2.29
N GLU A 222 4.00 12.88 -1.24
CA GLU A 222 3.17 13.66 -0.33
C GLU A 222 3.54 13.33 1.11
N VAL A 223 3.52 14.32 1.98
CA VAL A 223 3.80 14.11 3.42
C VAL A 223 2.68 14.68 4.24
N LEU A 224 1.94 13.81 4.94
CA LEU A 224 0.97 14.13 5.98
C LEU A 224 1.69 14.24 7.32
N GLN A 225 1.90 15.45 7.83
CA GLN A 225 2.50 15.68 9.14
C GLN A 225 1.44 15.92 10.20
N ILE A 226 1.53 15.19 11.32
CA ILE A 226 0.52 15.21 12.38
C ILE A 226 1.15 15.77 13.64
N GLN A 227 0.76 16.99 14.00
CA GLN A 227 1.26 17.65 15.20
C GLN A 227 0.94 16.85 16.45
N GLY A 228 1.95 16.64 17.31
CA GLY A 228 1.79 15.95 18.59
C GLY A 228 1.75 14.42 18.49
N ALA A 229 1.61 13.85 17.29
CA ALA A 229 1.56 12.40 17.13
C ALA A 229 2.94 11.76 17.33
N ASP A 230 2.96 10.64 18.05
CA ASP A 230 4.13 9.82 18.31
C ASP A 230 4.36 8.79 17.19
N HIS A 231 5.33 7.90 17.39
CA HIS A 231 5.67 6.86 16.42
C HIS A 231 4.51 5.92 16.06
N GLY A 232 3.58 5.69 16.99
CA GLY A 232 2.40 4.86 16.75
C GLY A 232 1.26 5.63 16.08
N LEU A 233 1.51 6.87 15.64
CA LEU A 233 0.50 7.83 15.19
C LEU A 233 -0.60 8.03 16.25
N GLY A 234 -0.21 8.06 17.52
CA GLY A 234 -1.08 8.37 18.66
C GLY A 234 -0.56 9.56 19.46
N PHE A 235 -1.23 9.90 20.56
CA PHE A 235 -0.86 11.03 21.43
C PHE A 235 -0.36 10.55 22.80
N GLY A 236 0.36 9.41 22.85
CA GLY A 236 0.72 8.75 24.09
C GLY A 236 -0.48 8.17 24.87
N SER A 237 -0.28 7.93 26.18
CA SER A 237 -1.21 7.20 27.07
C SER A 237 -2.05 8.10 28.00
N ALA A 238 -2.18 9.39 27.70
CA ALA A 238 -2.94 10.31 28.54
C ALA A 238 -4.45 9.95 28.61
N LYS A 239 -5.12 10.27 29.73
CA LYS A 239 -6.58 10.09 29.89
C LYS A 239 -7.32 10.96 28.86
N GLY A 240 -8.37 10.42 28.22
CA GLY A 240 -9.18 11.12 27.20
C GLY A 240 -8.66 11.01 25.75
N VAL A 241 -7.66 10.15 25.48
CA VAL A 241 -7.03 10.00 24.15
C VAL A 241 -7.78 9.02 23.22
N ALA A 242 -8.67 8.16 23.73
CA ALA A 242 -9.35 7.15 22.92
C ALA A 242 -10.17 7.73 21.76
N GLY A 243 -11.04 8.74 22.03
CA GLY A 243 -11.79 9.43 20.99
C GLY A 243 -10.91 10.21 20.00
N LYS A 244 -9.75 10.71 20.46
CA LYS A 244 -8.76 11.39 19.63
C LYS A 244 -8.07 10.42 18.66
N LYS A 245 -7.82 9.18 19.10
CA LYS A 245 -7.16 8.16 18.29
C LYS A 245 -8.05 7.69 17.13
N GLU A 246 -9.35 7.48 17.37
CA GLU A 246 -10.27 7.05 16.32
C GLU A 246 -10.46 8.13 15.26
N ALA A 247 -10.74 9.38 15.67
CA ALA A 247 -10.90 10.48 14.74
C ALA A 247 -9.60 10.79 13.97
N LEU A 248 -8.42 10.61 14.59
CA LEU A 248 -7.15 10.67 13.88
C LEU A 248 -7.03 9.54 12.84
N ALA A 249 -7.40 8.32 13.20
CA ALA A 249 -7.37 7.19 12.27
C ALA A 249 -8.33 7.37 11.09
N GLU A 250 -9.53 7.92 11.32
CA GLU A 250 -10.47 8.32 10.26
C GLU A 250 -9.84 9.37 9.33
N SER A 251 -9.21 10.40 9.91
CA SER A 251 -8.56 11.47 9.16
C SER A 251 -7.39 10.98 8.30
N ILE A 252 -6.57 10.10 8.87
CA ILE A 252 -5.48 9.41 8.17
C ILE A 252 -6.04 8.58 7.02
N ALA A 253 -7.14 7.86 7.27
CA ALA A 253 -7.78 7.02 6.27
C ALA A 253 -8.31 7.85 5.09
N ASP A 254 -8.96 9.00 5.36
CA ASP A 254 -9.47 9.89 4.33
C ASP A 254 -8.36 10.43 3.43
N TRP A 255 -7.20 10.78 4.02
CA TRP A 255 -6.01 11.15 3.26
C TRP A 255 -5.45 10.02 2.39
N ILE A 256 -5.37 8.80 2.95
CA ILE A 256 -4.93 7.61 2.20
C ILE A 256 -5.86 7.36 1.02
N ILE A 257 -7.17 7.47 1.22
CA ILE A 257 -8.19 7.25 0.18
C ILE A 257 -8.06 8.30 -0.92
N ALA A 258 -7.95 9.59 -0.57
CA ALA A 258 -7.76 10.65 -1.55
C ALA A 258 -6.51 10.42 -2.41
N PHE A 259 -5.39 10.04 -1.79
CA PHE A 259 -4.16 9.66 -2.49
C PHE A 259 -4.35 8.44 -3.40
N MET A 260 -5.08 7.42 -2.93
CA MET A 260 -5.38 6.23 -3.72
C MET A 260 -6.26 6.56 -4.93
N ASP A 261 -7.31 7.34 -4.74
CA ASP A 261 -8.26 7.73 -5.79
C ASP A 261 -7.55 8.55 -6.88
N GLU A 262 -6.74 9.55 -6.50
CA GLU A 262 -5.95 10.36 -7.44
C GLU A 262 -5.06 9.50 -8.35
N HIS A 263 -4.38 8.51 -7.77
CA HIS A 263 -3.44 7.66 -8.52
C HIS A 263 -4.10 6.46 -9.21
N ALA A 264 -5.26 6.02 -8.74
CA ALA A 264 -6.12 5.05 -9.41
C ALA A 264 -6.71 5.61 -10.70
N GLU A 265 -7.24 6.84 -10.66
CA GLU A 265 -7.76 7.54 -11.85
C GLU A 265 -6.66 7.81 -12.89
N GLY A 266 -5.49 8.26 -12.44
CA GLY A 266 -4.34 8.46 -13.33
C GLY A 266 -3.89 7.16 -14.01
N ALA A 267 -4.02 6.00 -13.35
CA ALA A 267 -3.72 4.71 -13.95
C ALA A 267 -4.75 4.29 -15.01
N LYS A 268 -6.06 4.50 -14.75
CA LYS A 268 -7.12 4.20 -15.71
C LYS A 268 -6.97 4.99 -17.01
N LYS A 269 -6.74 6.32 -16.90
CA LYS A 269 -6.54 7.19 -18.06
C LYS A 269 -5.37 6.76 -18.96
N ARG A 270 -4.24 6.35 -18.36
CA ARG A 270 -3.08 5.85 -19.13
C ARG A 270 -3.39 4.56 -19.90
N ALA A 271 -4.16 3.65 -19.31
CA ALA A 271 -4.55 2.41 -19.97
C ALA A 271 -5.50 2.66 -21.16
N ASP A 272 -6.41 3.63 -21.03
CA ASP A 272 -7.34 4.01 -22.10
C ASP A 272 -6.60 4.66 -23.30
N GLU A 273 -5.63 5.55 -23.03
CA GLU A 273 -4.79 6.20 -24.04
C GLU A 273 -3.88 5.21 -24.79
N GLU A 274 -3.32 4.20 -24.10
CA GLU A 274 -2.53 3.13 -24.72
C GLU A 274 -3.40 2.17 -25.57
N GLY A 275 -4.69 2.03 -25.23
CA GLY A 275 -5.66 1.24 -25.99
C GLY A 275 -6.16 1.92 -27.26
N GLU A 276 -6.33 3.25 -27.26
CA GLU A 276 -6.75 4.01 -28.46
C GLU A 276 -5.60 4.18 -29.49
N GLY A 277 -4.34 4.11 -29.04
CA GLY A 277 -3.14 4.24 -29.89
C GLY A 277 -2.88 3.11 -30.89
N GLN A 278 -3.70 2.05 -30.91
CA GLN A 278 -3.60 0.94 -31.89
C GLN A 278 -4.63 0.98 -33.03
N SER A 279 -5.13 2.16 -33.39
CA SER A 279 -5.90 2.33 -34.63
C SER A 279 -5.21 3.29 -35.62
N LEU A 280 -4.86 2.76 -36.79
CA LEU A 280 -4.36 3.52 -37.95
C LEU A 280 -5.39 4.60 -38.36
N PRO A 281 -4.95 5.77 -38.87
CA PRO A 281 -5.85 6.89 -39.12
C PRO A 281 -6.71 6.59 -40.36
N SER A 282 -8.02 6.42 -40.14
CA SER A 282 -9.01 6.59 -41.21
C SER A 282 -9.54 8.02 -41.16
N THR A 283 -9.33 8.73 -42.27
CA THR A 283 -9.77 10.10 -42.48
C THR A 283 -11.28 10.16 -42.65
N THR A 284 -11.99 10.84 -41.74
CA THR A 284 -13.25 11.51 -42.08
C THR A 284 -13.58 12.64 -41.12
N LYS A 285 -13.68 13.85 -41.69
CA LYS A 285 -14.20 15.06 -41.06
C LYS A 285 -15.65 14.85 -40.62
N GLY A 286 -15.95 15.06 -39.34
CA GLY A 286 -17.29 14.94 -38.80
C GLY A 286 -17.54 15.87 -37.60
N LYS A 287 -17.92 17.11 -37.93
CA LYS A 287 -18.76 18.08 -37.20
C LYS A 287 -18.94 17.90 -35.67
N ALA A 288 -18.40 18.88 -34.94
CA ALA A 288 -18.59 19.10 -33.51
C ALA A 288 -20.06 19.25 -33.11
N THR A 289 -20.48 18.49 -32.10
CA THR A 289 -21.68 18.75 -31.29
C THR A 289 -21.26 18.91 -29.83
N LYS A 290 -21.42 20.13 -29.30
CA LYS A 290 -21.27 20.47 -27.88
C LYS A 290 -22.31 19.69 -27.06
N SER A 291 -21.86 18.75 -26.24
CA SER A 291 -22.61 18.28 -25.07
C SER A 291 -21.98 18.90 -23.82
N LYS A 292 -22.81 19.65 -23.07
CA LYS A 292 -22.49 20.21 -21.76
C LYS A 292 -22.20 19.05 -20.79
N ALA A 293 -20.93 18.85 -20.45
CA ALA A 293 -20.56 18.05 -19.29
C ALA A 293 -20.81 18.88 -18.02
N SER A 294 -21.66 18.33 -17.16
CA SER A 294 -21.89 18.82 -15.79
C SER A 294 -20.58 18.74 -15.01
N ALA A 295 -20.07 19.88 -14.58
CA ALA A 295 -18.87 19.98 -13.77
C ALA A 295 -19.14 19.40 -12.37
N LYS A 296 -18.82 18.12 -12.17
CA LYS A 296 -18.67 17.55 -10.84
C LYS A 296 -17.32 17.99 -10.27
N GLU A 297 -17.40 18.99 -9.41
CA GLU A 297 -16.62 19.22 -8.18
C GLU A 297 -15.50 18.18 -7.93
N GLY A 298 -14.37 18.40 -8.60
CA GLY A 298 -13.19 17.55 -8.52
C GLY A 298 -11.93 18.38 -8.61
N VAL A 299 -11.87 19.48 -7.87
CA VAL A 299 -10.66 20.31 -7.73
C VAL A 299 -10.67 20.95 -6.35
N ALA A 300 -9.54 20.80 -5.64
CA ALA A 300 -9.13 21.49 -4.40
C ALA A 300 -9.43 20.80 -3.06
N ILE A 301 -8.65 19.77 -2.71
CA ILE A 301 -8.30 19.50 -1.29
C ILE A 301 -6.77 19.38 -1.17
N LYS A 302 -6.03 20.43 -1.52
CA LYS A 302 -4.62 20.60 -1.14
C LYS A 302 -4.42 22.04 -0.62
N LYS A 303 -5.06 22.34 0.51
CA LYS A 303 -4.80 23.52 1.36
C LYS A 303 -4.83 23.04 2.81
N LYS A 304 -3.85 23.49 3.60
CA LYS A 304 -3.75 23.37 5.07
C LYS A 304 -5.09 23.01 5.71
N VAL A 305 -5.36 21.72 5.92
CA VAL A 305 -6.61 21.26 6.52
C VAL A 305 -6.39 21.26 8.02
N GLU A 306 -6.88 22.28 8.72
CA GLU A 306 -7.14 22.14 10.16
C GLU A 306 -8.30 21.16 10.30
N ILE A 307 -8.01 19.93 10.72
CA ILE A 307 -9.06 18.96 10.99
C ILE A 307 -9.66 19.32 12.35
N LYS A 308 -10.79 20.04 12.31
CA LYS A 308 -11.63 20.33 13.48
C LYS A 308 -12.78 19.32 13.50
N LYS A 309 -12.83 18.47 14.53
CA LYS A 309 -14.03 17.68 14.85
C LYS A 309 -14.52 18.12 16.23
N ALA A 310 -15.58 18.92 16.26
CA ALA A 310 -16.44 19.09 17.43
C ALA A 310 -17.43 17.89 17.40
N GLU A 311 -17.73 17.14 18.47
CA GLU A 311 -18.27 17.56 19.77
C GLU A 311 -18.12 16.49 20.88
N ALA A 312 -18.48 16.91 22.10
CA ALA A 312 -18.80 16.16 23.32
C ALA A 312 -17.64 15.55 24.15
N ALA A 313 -16.42 16.10 24.08
CA ALA A 313 -15.41 15.98 25.15
C ALA A 313 -14.20 16.90 24.90
N GLY A 314 -14.43 18.22 24.86
CA GLY A 314 -13.35 19.22 24.70
C GLY A 314 -12.80 19.31 23.28
N GLU A 315 -12.74 20.54 22.75
CA GLU A 315 -12.13 20.80 21.45
C GLU A 315 -10.66 20.36 21.43
N TRP A 316 -10.26 19.62 20.40
CA TRP A 316 -8.86 19.34 20.13
C TRP A 316 -8.60 19.57 18.64
N ASN A 317 -7.47 20.23 18.35
CA ASN A 317 -7.05 20.53 16.98
C ASN A 317 -5.91 19.58 16.61
N VAL A 318 -6.09 18.78 15.55
CA VAL A 318 -4.95 18.16 14.86
C VAL A 318 -4.58 19.09 13.72
N SER A 319 -3.47 19.80 13.89
CA SER A 319 -2.89 20.58 12.80
C SER A 319 -2.14 19.64 11.88
N VAL A 320 -2.60 19.60 10.63
CA VAL A 320 -2.00 18.84 9.55
C VAL A 320 -1.30 19.80 8.60
N SER A 321 -0.06 19.47 8.21
CA SER A 321 0.63 20.13 7.11
C SER A 321 1.01 19.13 6.02
N THR A 322 1.03 19.63 4.79
CA THR A 322 1.44 18.88 3.60
C THR A 322 2.76 19.42 3.07
N ILE A 323 3.69 18.53 2.74
CA ILE A 323 4.87 18.84 1.92
C ILE A 323 4.69 18.08 0.60
N VAL A 324 4.80 18.79 -0.52
CA VAL A 324 4.75 18.26 -1.89
C VAL A 324 6.13 18.42 -2.52
#